data_AF-A0A2P5NS70-F1
#
_entry.id   AF-A0A2P5NS70-F1
#
_cell.length_a   1.000
_cell.length_b   1.000
_cell.length_c   1.000
_cell.angle_alpha   90.00
_cell.angle_beta   90.00
_cell.angle_gamma   90.00
#
_symmetry.space_group_name_H-M   'P 1'
#
loop_
_entity.id
_entity.type
_entity.pdbx_description
1 polymer ?
#
loop_
_entity_poly.entity_id
_entity_poly.type
_entity_poly.pdbx_seq_one_letter_code
_entity_poly.pdbx_strand_id
1 'polypeptide(L)'
;MTQIQRPAAAKAAAFDRLEAAARPAVEAALGASLAIYDRKTALARFQRLSGEIIASETPHAAREVIREIERALRAERARCGHWSYDLNRHIALLVAHRAERARLSRLLCAGE
;
A
#
# COMPACT_ATOMS: atom_id res chain seq x y z
N MET A 1 45.72 -17.18 15.19
CA MET A 1 44.30 -17.49 14.89
C MET A 1 43.63 -16.18 14.49
N THR A 2 43.54 -15.90 13.19
CA THR A 2 42.98 -14.64 12.67
C THR A 2 41.45 -14.75 12.66
N GLN A 3 40.78 -14.06 13.58
CA GLN A 3 39.32 -14.02 13.58
C GLN A 3 38.82 -13.22 12.37
N ILE A 4 38.23 -13.91 11.40
CA ILE A 4 37.43 -13.29 10.33
C ILE A 4 36.07 -12.93 10.93
N GLN A 5 36.02 -11.82 11.66
CA GLN A 5 34.77 -11.22 12.12
C GLN A 5 34.50 -9.96 11.28
N ARG A 6 33.82 -10.09 10.13
CA ARG A 6 33.05 -8.99 9.49
C ARG A 6 32.17 -9.38 8.26
N PRO A 7 31.11 -10.19 8.40
CA PRO A 7 30.14 -10.37 7.31
C PRO A 7 28.82 -9.60 7.47
N ALA A 8 28.40 -9.21 8.68
CA ALA A 8 27.06 -8.64 8.90
C ALA A 8 26.94 -7.16 8.50
N ALA A 9 27.89 -6.31 8.91
CA ALA A 9 27.85 -4.87 8.63
C ALA A 9 27.99 -4.55 7.14
N ALA A 10 28.81 -5.31 6.41
CA ALA A 10 28.97 -5.14 4.97
C ALA A 10 27.70 -5.53 4.19
N LYS A 11 26.98 -6.57 4.64
CA LYS A 11 25.68 -6.96 4.07
C LYS A 11 24.63 -5.89 4.33
N ALA A 12 24.53 -5.37 5.56
CA ALA A 12 23.61 -4.28 5.90
C ALA A 12 23.83 -3.06 5.00
N ALA A 13 25.06 -2.58 4.87
CA ALA A 13 25.39 -1.46 3.98
C ALA A 13 25.12 -1.74 2.48
N ALA A 14 25.15 -3.01 2.05
CA ALA A 14 24.74 -3.38 0.70
C ALA A 14 23.22 -3.30 0.52
N PHE A 15 22.44 -3.74 1.52
CA PHE A 15 20.99 -3.60 1.51
C PHE A 15 20.54 -2.13 1.54
N ASP A 16 21.16 -1.29 2.37
CA ASP A 16 20.84 0.13 2.44
C ASP A 16 21.07 0.84 1.09
N ARG A 17 22.17 0.50 0.41
CA ARG A 17 22.47 1.03 -0.93
C ARG A 17 21.46 0.54 -1.97
N LEU A 18 21.08 -0.73 -1.90
CA LEU A 18 20.05 -1.28 -2.78
C LEU A 18 18.71 -0.57 -2.57
N GLU A 19 18.29 -0.39 -1.32
CA GLU A 19 17.06 0.31 -0.98
C GLU A 19 17.09 1.76 -1.50
N ALA A 20 18.17 2.49 -1.25
CA ALA A 20 18.33 3.87 -1.72
C ALA A 20 18.27 3.96 -3.25
N ALA A 21 18.91 3.03 -3.96
CA ALA A 21 18.92 2.97 -5.42
C ALA A 21 17.57 2.53 -6.01
N ALA A 22 16.85 1.63 -5.35
CA ALA A 22 15.57 1.11 -5.81
C ALA A 22 14.40 2.09 -5.54
N ARG A 23 14.50 2.91 -4.50
CA ARG A 23 13.41 3.81 -4.06
C ARG A 23 12.80 4.67 -5.18
N PRO A 24 13.58 5.35 -6.05
CA PRO A 24 12.99 6.14 -7.14
C PRO A 24 12.16 5.29 -8.12
N ALA A 25 12.63 4.08 -8.44
CA ALA A 25 11.91 3.16 -9.33
C ALA A 25 10.62 2.65 -8.68
N VAL A 26 10.66 2.35 -7.38
CA VAL A 26 9.47 1.95 -6.60
C VAL A 26 8.44 3.08 -6.58
N GLU A 27 8.85 4.32 -6.27
CA GLU A 27 7.95 5.48 -6.27
C GLU A 27 7.36 5.75 -7.66
N ALA A 28 8.16 5.62 -8.73
CA ALA A 28 7.66 5.76 -10.10
C ALA A 28 6.61 4.69 -10.44
N ALA A 29 6.85 3.43 -10.04
CA ALA A 29 5.89 2.35 -10.23
C ALA A 29 4.59 2.56 -9.44
N LEU A 30 4.69 3.05 -8.19
CA LEU A 30 3.53 3.42 -7.38
C LEU A 30 2.76 4.58 -8.00
N GLY A 31 3.46 5.60 -8.50
CA GLY A 31 2.86 6.74 -9.21
C GLY A 31 2.12 6.33 -10.47
N ALA A 32 2.73 5.48 -11.30
CA ALA A 32 2.09 4.92 -12.50
C ALA A 32 0.86 4.07 -12.13
N SER A 33 0.96 3.24 -11.09
CA SER A 33 -0.16 2.43 -10.61
C SER A 33 -1.31 3.27 -10.08
N LEU A 34 -0.99 4.38 -9.40
CA LEU A 34 -1.98 5.33 -8.90
C LEU A 34 -2.70 6.05 -10.04
N ALA A 35 -2.00 6.38 -11.13
CA ALA A 35 -2.60 7.03 -12.30
C ALA A 35 -3.64 6.16 -13.02
N ILE A 36 -3.49 4.84 -12.97
CA ILE A 36 -4.43 3.87 -13.57
C ILE A 36 -5.42 3.27 -12.55
N TYR A 37 -5.45 3.79 -11.32
CA TYR A 37 -6.29 3.25 -10.26
C TYR A 37 -7.78 3.40 -10.60
N ASP A 38 -8.45 2.29 -10.92
CA ASP A 38 -9.91 2.23 -10.99
C ASP A 38 -10.50 1.81 -9.64
N ARG A 39 -11.14 2.78 -8.99
CA ARG A 39 -11.74 2.63 -7.66
C ARG A 39 -12.80 1.53 -7.64
N LYS A 40 -13.64 1.43 -8.67
CA LYS A 40 -14.75 0.46 -8.68
C LYS A 40 -14.21 -0.97 -8.71
N THR A 41 -13.32 -1.27 -9.65
CA THR A 41 -12.71 -2.60 -9.78
C THR A 41 -11.86 -2.96 -8.55
N ALA A 42 -11.08 -2.01 -8.02
CA ALA A 42 -10.24 -2.27 -6.86
C ALA A 42 -11.07 -2.58 -5.61
N LEU A 43 -12.13 -1.81 -5.34
CA LEU A 43 -12.94 -1.96 -4.13
C LEU A 43 -13.95 -3.11 -4.20
N ALA A 44 -14.38 -3.51 -5.41
CA ALA A 44 -15.28 -4.65 -5.59
C ALA A 44 -14.74 -5.99 -5.03
N ARG A 45 -13.43 -6.08 -4.79
CA ARG A 45 -12.77 -7.27 -4.22
C ARG A 45 -12.94 -7.36 -2.69
N PHE A 46 -13.43 -6.31 -2.04
CA PHE A 46 -13.67 -6.28 -0.60
C PHE A 46 -15.09 -6.69 -0.27
N GLN A 47 -15.24 -7.88 0.32
CA GLN A 47 -16.55 -8.44 0.68
C GLN A 47 -17.32 -7.61 1.72
N ARG A 48 -16.62 -6.77 2.49
CA ARG A 48 -17.20 -5.94 3.57
C ARG A 48 -17.61 -4.55 3.10
N LEU A 49 -17.36 -4.20 1.84
CA LEU A 49 -17.79 -2.94 1.25
C LEU A 49 -19.04 -3.18 0.39
N SER A 50 -20.12 -2.47 0.69
CA SER A 50 -21.31 -2.49 -0.17
C SER A 50 -21.09 -1.62 -1.41
N GLY A 51 -21.84 -1.90 -2.48
CA GLY A 51 -21.84 -1.07 -3.69
C GLY A 51 -22.22 0.39 -3.42
N GLU A 52 -23.06 0.64 -2.41
CA GLU A 52 -23.47 1.99 -2.00
C GLU A 52 -22.32 2.76 -1.34
N ILE A 53 -21.55 2.13 -0.45
CA ILE A 53 -20.35 2.74 0.14
C ILE A 53 -19.30 3.00 -0.94
N ILE A 54 -19.16 2.08 -1.90
CA ILE A 54 -18.29 2.28 -3.05
C ILE A 54 -18.81 3.46 -3.89
N ALA A 55 -20.11 3.62 -4.15
CA ALA A 55 -20.62 4.73 -4.95
C ALA A 55 -20.65 6.09 -4.22
N SER A 56 -20.61 6.11 -2.88
CA SER A 56 -20.81 7.32 -2.08
C SER A 56 -19.64 8.32 -2.15
N GLU A 57 -19.96 9.59 -2.44
CA GLU A 57 -19.05 10.74 -2.43
C GLU A 57 -19.05 11.49 -1.08
N THR A 58 -19.00 10.74 0.03
CA THR A 58 -18.98 11.32 1.39
C THR A 58 -17.66 11.04 2.11
N PRO A 59 -17.19 11.95 3.00
CA PRO A 59 -16.04 11.69 3.87
C PRO A 59 -16.23 10.45 4.75
N HIS A 60 -17.45 10.16 5.17
CA HIS A 60 -17.77 8.98 5.96
C HIS A 60 -17.49 7.69 5.17
N ALA A 61 -18.02 7.57 3.96
CA ALA A 61 -17.76 6.40 3.10
C ALA A 61 -16.26 6.23 2.79
N ALA A 62 -15.53 7.33 2.53
CA ALA A 62 -14.09 7.28 2.31
C ALA A 62 -13.32 6.72 3.53
N ARG A 63 -13.73 7.10 4.75
CA ARG A 63 -13.12 6.56 5.98
C ARG A 63 -13.39 5.06 6.16
N GLU A 64 -14.59 4.58 5.85
CA GLU A 64 -14.92 3.16 5.91
C GLU A 64 -14.09 2.35 4.92
N VAL A 65 -13.95 2.83 3.68
CA VAL A 65 -13.08 2.20 2.68
C VAL A 65 -11.63 2.13 3.16
N ILE A 66 -11.08 3.22 3.68
CA ILE A 66 -9.69 3.26 4.19
C ILE A 66 -9.50 2.23 5.31
N ARG A 67 -10.44 2.11 6.25
CA ARG A 67 -10.36 1.13 7.36
C ARG A 67 -10.28 -0.30 6.84
N GLU A 68 -11.05 -0.65 5.83
CA GLU A 68 -11.02 -1.99 5.23
C GLU A 68 -9.73 -2.26 4.47
N ILE A 69 -9.20 -1.27 3.75
CA ILE A 69 -7.88 -1.36 3.10
C ILE A 69 -6.78 -1.58 4.15
N GLU A 70 -6.79 -0.84 5.25
CA GLU A 70 -5.81 -0.98 6.33
C GLU A 70 -5.91 -2.34 7.03
N ARG A 71 -7.12 -2.86 7.22
CA ARG A 71 -7.33 -4.22 7.71
C ARG A 71 -6.71 -5.25 6.77
N ALA A 72 -6.93 -5.12 5.46
CA ALA A 72 -6.33 -6.00 4.47
C ALA A 72 -4.80 -5.88 4.43
N LEU A 73 -4.24 -4.68 4.55
CA LEU A 73 -2.79 -4.45 4.65
C LEU A 73 -2.18 -5.14 5.86
N ARG A 74 -2.81 -5.03 7.04
CA ARG A 74 -2.35 -5.72 8.25
C ARG A 74 -2.37 -7.23 8.07
N ALA A 75 -3.45 -7.77 7.50
CA ALA A 75 -3.56 -9.20 7.22
C ALA A 75 -2.49 -9.68 6.22
N GLU A 76 -2.17 -8.88 5.20
CA GLU A 76 -1.12 -9.22 4.23
C GLU A 76 0.27 -9.19 4.89
N ARG A 77 0.58 -8.14 5.66
CA ARG A 77 1.87 -8.01 6.38
C ARG A 77 2.08 -9.10 7.42
N ALA A 78 1.02 -9.61 8.04
CA ALA A 78 1.11 -10.73 8.97
C ALA A 78 1.62 -12.02 8.29
N ARG A 79 1.58 -12.11 6.96
CA ARG A 79 2.10 -13.23 6.18
C ARG A 79 3.54 -13.03 5.68
N CYS A 80 4.21 -11.92 6.00
CA CYS A 80 5.58 -11.68 5.54
C CYS A 80 6.49 -12.88 5.83
N GLY A 81 7.16 -13.40 4.80
CA GLY A 81 8.03 -14.58 4.89
C GLY A 81 7.30 -15.93 4.79
N HIS A 82 5.97 -15.93 4.71
CA HIS A 82 5.16 -17.11 4.39
C HIS A 82 4.95 -17.21 2.88
N TRP A 83 4.82 -18.44 2.36
CA TRP A 83 4.64 -18.68 0.93
C TRP A 83 3.37 -18.05 0.34
N SER A 84 2.37 -17.75 1.18
CA SER A 84 1.13 -17.09 0.79
C SER A 84 1.17 -15.55 0.88
N TYR A 85 2.34 -14.97 1.16
CA TYR A 85 2.52 -13.53 1.02
C TYR A 85 2.48 -13.13 -0.45
N ASP A 86 1.55 -12.27 -0.81
CA ASP A 86 1.41 -11.77 -2.18
C ASP A 86 1.87 -10.31 -2.24
N LEU A 87 3.07 -10.10 -2.83
CA LEU A 87 3.66 -8.78 -3.01
C LEU A 87 2.80 -7.89 -3.93
N ASN A 88 2.21 -8.47 -4.98
CA ASN A 88 1.37 -7.71 -5.92
C ASN A 88 0.10 -7.23 -5.23
N ARG A 89 -0.50 -8.08 -4.40
CA ARG A 89 -1.63 -7.71 -3.54
C ARG A 89 -1.23 -6.62 -2.55
N HIS A 90 -0.05 -6.72 -1.93
CA HIS A 90 0.44 -5.68 -1.01
C HIS A 90 0.58 -4.32 -1.72
N ILE A 91 1.20 -4.30 -2.89
CA ILE A 91 1.37 -3.09 -3.71
C ILE A 91 0.01 -2.50 -4.09
N ALA A 92 -0.93 -3.33 -4.58
CA ALA A 92 -2.28 -2.89 -4.94
C ALA A 92 -3.02 -2.25 -3.76
N LEU A 93 -2.86 -2.82 -2.56
CA LEU A 93 -3.45 -2.25 -1.33
C LEU A 93 -2.82 -0.91 -0.94
N LEU A 94 -1.50 -0.74 -1.10
CA LEU A 94 -0.82 0.54 -0.85
C LEU A 94 -1.30 1.63 -1.83
N VAL A 95 -1.45 1.28 -3.11
CA VAL A 95 -1.98 2.19 -4.15
C VAL A 95 -3.41 2.62 -3.80
N ALA A 96 -4.28 1.66 -3.47
CA ALA A 96 -5.66 1.95 -3.07
C ALA A 96 -5.70 2.83 -1.80
N HIS A 97 -4.85 2.56 -0.80
CA HIS A 97 -4.77 3.38 0.41
C HIS A 97 -4.37 4.82 0.11
N ARG A 98 -3.35 5.02 -0.73
CA ARG A 98 -2.89 6.36 -1.14
C ARG A 98 -3.97 7.11 -1.92
N ALA A 99 -4.65 6.43 -2.84
CA ALA A 99 -5.75 7.00 -3.61
C ALA A 99 -6.91 7.45 -2.71
N GLU A 100 -7.38 6.57 -1.82
CA GLU A 100 -8.53 6.86 -0.96
C GLU A 100 -8.21 7.90 0.13
N ARG A 101 -6.96 7.96 0.62
CA ARG A 101 -6.52 9.06 1.49
C ARG A 101 -6.54 10.40 0.78
N ALA A 102 -6.01 10.49 -0.44
CA ALA A 102 -6.07 11.72 -1.22
C ALA A 102 -7.52 12.12 -1.53
N ARG A 103 -8.39 11.14 -1.82
CA ARG A 103 -9.82 11.36 -2.00
C ARG A 103 -10.48 11.90 -0.74
N LEU A 104 -10.22 11.32 0.43
CA LEU A 104 -10.74 11.81 1.71
C LEU A 104 -10.32 13.27 1.96
N SER A 105 -9.04 13.62 1.72
CA SER A 105 -8.58 15.00 1.84
C SER A 105 -9.37 15.96 0.93
N ARG A 106 -9.61 15.59 -0.33
CA ARG A 106 -10.43 16.40 -1.25
C ARG A 106 -11.86 16.56 -0.76
N LEU A 107 -12.49 15.49 -0.27
CA LEU A 107 -13.87 15.52 0.21
C LEU A 107 -14.03 16.35 1.49
N LEU A 108 -12.99 16.41 2.34
CA LEU A 108 -12.99 17.26 3.52
C LEU A 108 -12.86 18.74 3.14
N CYS A 109 -11.96 19.09 2.21
CA CYS A 109 -11.81 20.47 1.75
C CYS A 109 -12.99 20.98 0.90
N ALA A 110 -13.74 20.09 0.24
CA ALA A 110 -14.91 20.46 -0.57
C ALA A 110 -16.21 20.57 0.24
N GLY A 111 -16.20 20.12 1.51
CA GLY A 111 -17.34 20.20 2.42
C GLY A 111 -17.28 21.37 3.41
N GLU A 112 -16.24 22.21 3.29
CA GLU A 112 -16.11 23.53 3.93
C GLU A 112 -16.64 24.62 2.99
#